data_AF-A0A380DYV6-F1
#
_entry.id   AF-A0A380DYV6-F1
#
_cell.length_a   1.000
_cell.length_b   1.000
_cell.length_c   1.000
_cell.angle_alpha   90.00
_cell.angle_beta   90.00
_cell.angle_gamma   90.00
#
_symmetry.space_group_name_H-M   'P 1'
#
loop_
_entity.id
_entity.type
_entity.pdbx_description
1 polymer ?
#
loop_
_entity_poly.entity_id
_entity_poly.type
_entity_poly.pdbx_seq_one_letter_code
_entity_poly.pdbx_strand_id
1 'polypeptide(L)' 'MLNQFLWVIFPYLCLVVFVAGHIARYRYDKFSWTAKSSELIERKRLMWGSLLFHLGIIPCFLDT' A
#
# COMPACT_ATOMS: atom_id res chain seq x y z
N MET A 1 5.82 -29.53 1.75
CA MET A 1 5.91 -28.65 0.56
C MET A 1 5.13 -27.34 0.73
N LEU A 2 3.83 -27.36 1.05
CA LEU A 2 3.02 -26.13 1.15
C LEU A 2 3.53 -25.11 2.18
N ASN A 3 4.01 -25.56 3.35
CA ASN A 3 4.59 -24.67 4.37
C ASN A 3 5.82 -23.91 3.88
N GLN A 4 6.75 -24.57 3.20
CA GLN A 4 7.95 -23.91 2.68
C GLN A 4 7.60 -22.87 1.60
N PHE A 5 6.59 -23.17 0.79
CA PHE A 5 6.09 -22.21 -0.19
C PHE A 5 5.48 -20.97 0.49
N LEU A 6 4.60 -21.14 1.48
CA LEU A 6 3.91 -20.04 2.15
C LEU A 6 4.83 -19.14 2.99
N TRP A 7 5.76 -19.75 3.74
CA TRP A 7 6.54 -19.03 4.74
C TRP A 7 7.92 -18.59 4.26
N VAL A 8 8.40 -19.14 3.14
CA VAL A 8 9.73 -18.81 2.60
C VAL A 8 9.60 -18.24 1.20
N ILE A 9 9.05 -19.00 0.25
CA ILE A 9 9.06 -18.60 -1.16
C ILE A 9 8.15 -17.38 -1.40
N PHE A 10 6.93 -17.41 -0.87
CA PHE A 10 5.94 -16.37 -1.06
C PHE A 10 6.36 -15.00 -0.52
N PRO A 11 6.88 -14.83 0.72
CA PRO A 11 7.29 -13.51 1.20
C PRO A 11 8.43 -12.91 0.37
N TYR A 12 9.41 -13.70 -0.06
CA TYR A 12 10.48 -13.20 -0.93
C TYR A 12 9.97 -12.83 -2.32
N LEU A 13 9.04 -13.61 -2.87
CA LEU A 13 8.41 -13.27 -4.15
C LEU A 13 7.64 -11.95 -4.06
N CYS A 14 6.88 -11.74 -2.98
CA CYS A 14 6.17 -10.49 -2.72
C CYS A 14 7.14 -9.30 -2.64
N LEU A 15 8.28 -9.44 -1.96
CA LEU A 15 9.30 -8.39 -1.89
C LEU A 15 9.93 -8.08 -3.26
N VAL A 16 10.25 -9.10 -4.05
CA VAL A 16 10.82 -8.92 -5.39
C VAL A 16 9.83 -8.21 -6.31
N VAL A 17 8.57 -8.64 -6.32
CA VAL A 17 7.51 -8.00 -7.12
C VAL A 17 7.22 -6.59 -6.62
N PHE A 18 7.23 -6.36 -5.31
CA PHE A 18 7.11 -5.04 -4.72
C PHE A 18 8.21 -4.11 -5.26
N VAL A 19 9.49 -4.45 -5.06
CA VAL A 19 10.59 -3.57 -5.48
C VAL A 19 10.65 -3.39 -7.00
N ALA A 20 10.59 -4.48 -7.78
CA ALA A 20 10.64 -4.42 -9.24
C ALA A 20 9.45 -3.66 -9.83
N GLY A 21 8.25 -3.90 -9.29
CA GLY A 21 7.02 -3.20 -9.68
C GLY A 21 7.08 -1.71 -9.35
N HIS A 22 7.63 -1.33 -8.20
CA HIS A 22 7.82 0.09 -7.84
C HIS A 22 8.81 0.78 -8.78
N ILE A 23 9.92 0.12 -9.11
CA ILE A 23 10.92 0.66 -10.06
C ILE A 23 10.31 0.82 -11.45
N ALA A 24 9.60 -0.20 -11.95
CA ALA A 24 8.93 -0.14 -13.24
C ALA A 24 7.88 0.98 -13.27
N ARG A 25 7.01 1.07 -12.26
CA ARG A 25 5.98 2.11 -12.15
C ARG A 25 6.58 3.51 -12.06
N TYR A 26 7.69 3.67 -11.33
CA TYR A 26 8.40 4.94 -11.23
C TYR A 26 9.03 5.38 -12.57
N ARG A 27 9.50 4.42 -13.38
CA ARG A 27 10.13 4.71 -14.67
C ARG A 27 9.14 4.99 -15.79
N TYR A 28 8.06 4.21 -15.88
CA TYR A 28 7.12 4.27 -17.00
C TYR A 28 5.90 5.18 -16.74
N ASP A 29 5.44 5.34 -15.51
CA ASP A 29 4.16 6.01 -15.18
C ASP A 29 4.29 7.06 -14.06
N LYS A 30 5.14 8.07 -14.30
CA LYS A 30 5.34 9.17 -13.34
C LYS A 30 4.08 10.01 -13.09
N PHE A 31 3.24 10.23 -14.11
CA PHE A 31 2.04 11.07 -13.99
C PHE A 31 0.88 10.38 -13.23
N SER A 32 0.89 9.05 -13.12
CA SER A 32 -0.13 8.28 -12.37
C SER A 32 0.25 8.09 -10.89
N TRP A 33 1.39 8.65 -10.45
CA TRP A 33 1.85 8.61 -9.07
C TRP A 33 1.19 9.71 -8.23
N THR A 34 -0.11 9.59 -8.04
CA THR A 34 -0.89 10.49 -7.20
C THR A 34 -1.85 9.66 -6.35
N ALA A 35 -2.09 10.11 -5.11
CA ALA A 35 -3.18 9.60 -4.32
C ALA A 35 -4.47 10.00 -5.05
N LYS A 36 -5.09 9.05 -5.77
CA LYS A 36 -6.39 9.25 -6.43
C LYS A 36 -7.45 9.55 -5.38
N SER A 37 -7.57 10.81 -5.00
CA SER A 37 -8.48 11.24 -3.95
C SER A 37 -9.89 11.31 -4.50
N SER A 38 -10.76 10.42 -4.01
CA SER A 38 -12.21 10.50 -4.22
C SER A 38 -12.87 11.53 -3.28
N GLU A 39 -12.09 12.22 -2.45
CA GLU A 39 -12.60 13.19 -1.47
C GLU A 39 -13.28 14.39 -2.14
N LEU A 40 -12.93 14.70 -3.39
CA LEU A 40 -13.61 15.73 -4.20
C LEU A 40 -15.08 15.39 -4.50
N ILE A 41 -15.45 14.10 -4.50
CA ILE A 41 -16.81 13.64 -4.83
C ILE A 41 -17.64 13.44 -3.55
N GLU A 42 -17.03 12.98 -2.44
CA GLU A 42 -17.76 12.65 -1.21
C GLU A 42 -17.03 13.07 0.08
N ARG A 43 -16.65 14.35 0.16
CA ARG A 43 -15.83 14.94 1.23
C ARG A 43 -16.33 14.66 2.66
N LYS A 44 -17.64 14.74 2.91
CA LYS A 44 -18.19 14.79 4.28
C LYS A 44 -18.11 13.45 5.03
N ARG A 45 -18.21 12.32 4.32
CA ARG A 45 -18.12 10.97 4.91
C ARG A 45 -16.69 10.41 4.87
N LEU A 46 -15.96 10.65 3.77
CA LEU A 46 -14.60 10.16 3.59
C LEU A 46 -13.59 10.83 4.53
N MET A 47 -13.81 12.07 4.94
CA MET A 47 -12.90 12.78 5.85
C MET A 47 -12.77 12.08 7.20
N TRP A 48 -13.89 11.70 7.83
CA TRP A 48 -13.86 10.99 9.11
C TRP A 48 -13.35 9.55 8.99
N GLY A 49 -13.74 8.83 7.94
CA GLY A 49 -13.24 7.47 7.69
C GLY A 49 -11.74 7.43 7.41
N SER A 50 -11.24 8.37 6.59
CA SER A 50 -9.83 8.51 6.29
C SER A 50 -9.03 8.89 7.53
N LEU A 51 -9.49 9.87 8.32
CA LEU A 51 -8.80 10.31 9.52
C LEU A 51 -8.69 9.19 10.57
N LEU A 52 -9.78 8.47 10.84
CA LEU A 52 -9.77 7.37 11.80
C LEU A 52 -8.87 6.20 11.34
N PHE A 53 -8.86 5.89 10.04
CA PHE A 53 -7.97 4.87 9.48
C PHE A 53 -6.50 5.27 9.61
N HIS A 54 -6.13 6.50 9.25
CA HIS A 54 -4.75 6.97 9.34
C HIS A 54 -4.27 7.08 10.80
N LEU A 55 -5.11 7.59 11.70
CA LEU A 55 -4.81 7.65 13.13
C LEU A 55 -4.64 6.26 13.77
N GLY A 56 -5.27 5.22 13.22
CA GLY A 56 -5.09 3.84 13.68
C GLY A 56 -3.86 3.15 13.09
N ILE A 57 -3.62 3.30 11.78
CA ILE A 57 -2.57 2.54 11.09
C ILE A 57 -1.15 3.10 11.30
N ILE A 58 -1.01 4.42 11.45
CA ILE A 58 0.28 5.07 11.66
C ILE A 58 0.94 4.58 12.98
N PRO A 59 0.27 4.65 14.15
CA PRO A 59 0.86 4.14 15.39
C PRO A 59 1.08 2.62 15.32
N CYS A 60 0.15 1.84 14.76
CA CYS A 60 0.33 0.39 14.61
C CYS A 60 1.57 0.00 13.80
N PHE A 61 1.94 0.81 12.79
CA PHE A 61 3.18 0.61 12.03
C PHE A 61 4.43 1.04 12.80
N LEU A 62 4.31 2.06 13.67
CA LEU A 62 5.37 2.56 14.54
C LEU A 62 5.61 1.68 15.78
N ASP A 63 4.61 0.93 16.22
CA ASP A 63 4.65 0.03 17.39
C ASP A 63 5.39 -1.31 17.11
N THR A 64 6.07 -1.44 15.97
CA THR A 64 6.93 -2.58 15.60
C THR A 64 8.41 -2.24 15.82
#